data_AF-A0A971EZR1-F1
#
_entry.id   AF-A0A971EZR1-F1
#
_cell.length_a   1.000
_cell.length_b   1.000
_cell.length_c   1.000
_cell.angle_alpha   90.00
_cell.angle_beta   90.00
_cell.angle_gamma   90.00
#
_symmetry.space_group_name_H-M   'P 1'
#
loop_
_entity.id
_entity.type
_entity.pdbx_description
1 polymer ?
#
loop_
_entity_poly.entity_id
_entity_poly.type
_entity_poly.pdbx_seq_one_letter_code
_entity_poly.pdbx_strand_id
1 'polypeptide(L)'
;MRKATLILSVLLVFLLILTGCNAGSVTLEDGKIKTEGITVDFGENNLTDNKLISLKASRPKNHEADNGLTSDLYEMTLDMAYAKPVTVSMTVPSSFKEADDSALLIGIGVGCEYDDGSTGTEYFYFPAVVKDSNATVSFVPKDMSDAILYMGANLGSATSNNEMVWNLGLFSSSVHYGEGHFTLYYPTKIDNKFFTGLVGYDGIEALLSDLEEAYAKFEKIGYVYGEDDFPMNVHVKKISDAGSYHSLFGDITLNTDNFKSKYEKGALNSLLWHEFFHYVQGCYTGIFSSTEWIDEATSSYYEARAKDTSFTSLTNQYFEKQFASALPLTDTAQDGYARSPLITFLSQKKGNDSWIRTVYENGGTHDAFIQTVGNPSEWAHEYYVAMARGEIGQYNAFQLHKNLSTDVYGNDVGSSLKLNIPKSDDLKSESEDVILGTAELSMSGQGCRMIAITVENNDLKNLPDGIDPEVECKGAQITVLSAIGRNIKKCGTVLKGLKDSADDNMVYLIVLTSESVSSNEMNFEIKIKLPVKKTDFSGTYEGILNVLETNADIKITAVVTYEKDFGDGAYYNILCTNDDTQSKYINGSYFVRANGEANISGADFKFASDGTSFSAAMMDFNNKVWGTIDAYR
;
A
#
# COMPACT_ATOMS: atom_id res chain seq x y z
N MET A 1 10.14 -67.32 63.35
CA MET A 1 10.14 -66.45 64.55
C MET A 1 10.43 -65.04 64.10
N ARG A 2 9.45 -64.14 64.29
CA ARG A 2 9.52 -62.65 64.34
C ARG A 2 10.23 -61.89 63.21
N LYS A 3 9.69 -60.78 62.70
CA LYS A 3 8.35 -60.16 62.62
C LYS A 3 8.63 -58.86 61.86
N ALA A 4 7.91 -58.62 60.77
CA ALA A 4 7.87 -57.33 60.10
C ALA A 4 7.31 -56.26 61.06
N THR A 5 7.92 -55.08 61.05
CA THR A 5 7.43 -53.83 61.68
C THR A 5 8.04 -52.72 60.81
N LEU A 6 7.37 -52.30 59.74
CA LEU A 6 6.38 -51.22 59.71
C LEU A 6 6.94 -49.91 60.30
N ILE A 7 7.67 -49.15 59.49
CA ILE A 7 7.93 -47.73 59.73
C ILE A 7 6.73 -46.97 59.17
N LEU A 8 5.88 -46.52 60.08
CA LEU A 8 4.71 -45.69 59.84
C LEU A 8 5.17 -44.22 59.91
N SER A 9 5.57 -43.64 58.79
CA SER A 9 5.72 -42.18 58.65
C SER A 9 4.40 -41.63 58.13
N VAL A 10 3.54 -41.27 59.07
CA VAL A 10 2.20 -40.69 58.84
C VAL A 10 2.33 -39.32 58.19
N LEU A 11 1.82 -39.22 56.96
CA LEU A 11 0.94 -38.18 56.43
C LEU A 11 0.66 -37.00 57.41
N LEU A 12 1.41 -35.90 57.30
CA LEU A 12 0.94 -34.57 57.71
C LEU A 12 0.84 -33.69 56.46
N VAL A 13 -0.23 -33.95 55.71
CA VAL A 13 -0.77 -33.05 54.70
C VAL A 13 -1.78 -32.13 55.41
N PHE A 14 -1.82 -30.89 54.94
CA PHE A 14 -2.82 -29.82 55.15
C PHE A 14 -2.66 -28.86 56.35
N LEU A 15 -2.82 -27.59 55.98
CA LEU A 15 -2.94 -26.36 56.79
C LEU A 15 -1.64 -25.75 57.33
N LEU A 16 -0.77 -25.28 56.42
CA LEU A 16 -0.20 -23.96 56.61
C LEU A 16 -1.09 -22.97 55.85
N ILE A 17 -1.73 -22.15 56.68
CA ILE A 17 -2.75 -21.18 56.38
C ILE A 17 -2.30 -20.28 55.23
N LEU A 18 -2.92 -20.51 54.06
CA LEU A 18 -3.28 -19.44 53.15
C LEU A 18 -4.11 -18.44 53.97
N THR A 19 -3.46 -17.46 54.59
CA THR A 19 -4.13 -16.18 54.83
C THR A 19 -4.21 -15.53 53.47
N GLY A 20 -5.21 -15.94 52.68
CA GLY A 20 -5.85 -14.97 51.82
C GLY A 20 -6.24 -13.82 52.73
N CYS A 21 -5.58 -12.68 52.58
CA CYS A 21 -6.15 -11.45 53.11
C CYS A 21 -7.55 -11.37 52.52
N ASN A 22 -8.52 -11.28 53.41
CA ASN A 22 -9.93 -11.15 53.12
C ASN A 22 -10.13 -10.29 51.88
N ALA A 23 -10.97 -10.76 50.95
CA ALA A 23 -11.77 -9.85 50.14
C ALA A 23 -12.70 -9.09 51.10
N GLY A 24 -12.15 -8.11 51.82
CA GLY A 24 -12.93 -7.13 52.54
C GLY A 24 -13.73 -6.38 51.49
N SER A 25 -15.05 -6.36 51.63
CA SER A 25 -15.89 -5.45 50.86
C SER A 25 -15.35 -4.05 51.06
N VAL A 26 -14.77 -3.45 50.02
CA VAL A 26 -14.28 -2.07 50.10
C VAL A 26 -15.52 -1.19 50.09
N THR A 27 -15.78 -0.52 51.21
CA THR A 27 -16.98 0.30 51.38
C THR A 27 -16.75 1.67 50.75
N LEU A 28 -17.71 2.13 49.96
CA LEU A 28 -17.76 3.52 49.50
C LEU A 28 -18.14 4.42 50.70
N GLU A 29 -17.24 5.31 51.10
CA GLU A 29 -17.44 6.26 52.19
C GLU A 29 -17.11 7.67 51.69
N ASP A 30 -18.02 8.63 51.93
CA ASP A 30 -17.88 10.03 51.53
C ASP A 30 -17.48 10.25 50.05
N GLY A 31 -18.02 9.43 49.15
CA GLY A 31 -17.71 9.49 47.71
C GLY A 31 -16.33 8.95 47.34
N LYS A 32 -15.71 8.17 48.22
CA LYS A 32 -14.38 7.58 48.02
C LYS A 32 -14.40 6.08 48.26
N ILE A 33 -13.54 5.38 47.54
CA ILE A 33 -13.24 3.96 47.77
C ILE A 33 -11.76 3.83 48.12
N LYS A 34 -11.44 3.11 49.19
CA LYS A 34 -10.07 3.06 49.74
C LYS A 34 -9.67 1.65 50.16
N THR A 35 -8.49 1.23 49.75
CA THR A 35 -7.82 0.04 50.29
C THR A 35 -6.39 0.40 50.69
N GLU A 36 -5.63 -0.57 51.18
CA GLU A 36 -4.21 -0.35 51.52
C GLU A 36 -3.44 0.11 50.27
N GLY A 37 -2.78 1.27 50.37
CA GLY A 37 -1.93 1.84 49.32
C GLY A 37 -2.62 2.69 48.24
N ILE A 38 -3.96 2.71 48.18
CA ILE A 38 -4.70 3.47 47.15
C ILE A 38 -6.03 4.03 47.67
N THR A 39 -6.36 5.23 47.22
CA THR A 39 -7.68 5.87 47.37
C THR A 39 -8.16 6.36 46.02
N VAL A 40 -9.42 6.10 45.69
CA VAL A 40 -10.08 6.66 44.51
C VAL A 40 -11.22 7.55 44.97
N ASP A 41 -11.18 8.81 44.57
CA ASP A 41 -12.16 9.86 44.88
C ASP A 41 -13.00 10.17 43.65
N PHE A 42 -14.31 9.97 43.75
CA PHE A 42 -15.24 10.16 42.65
C PHE A 42 -15.63 11.63 42.44
N GLY A 43 -15.20 12.53 43.33
CA GLY A 43 -15.44 13.96 43.20
C GLY A 43 -16.92 14.29 43.10
N GLU A 44 -17.32 14.99 42.03
CA GLU A 44 -18.70 15.43 41.80
C GLU A 44 -19.57 14.42 41.03
N ASN A 45 -19.12 13.18 40.89
CA ASN A 45 -19.91 12.14 40.21
C ASN A 45 -21.09 11.68 41.07
N ASN A 46 -22.22 11.43 40.42
CA ASN A 46 -23.42 10.88 41.07
C ASN A 46 -23.35 9.35 41.03
N LEU A 47 -23.02 8.73 42.17
CA LEU A 47 -22.86 7.29 42.28
C LEU A 47 -24.23 6.60 42.33
N THR A 48 -24.54 5.78 41.31
CA THR A 48 -25.89 5.26 41.07
C THR A 48 -26.13 3.85 41.57
N ASP A 49 -25.13 2.95 41.53
CA ASP A 49 -25.19 1.62 42.16
C ASP A 49 -23.86 1.23 42.83
N ASN A 50 -23.75 1.52 44.13
CA ASN A 50 -22.56 1.27 44.93
C ASN A 50 -22.16 -0.23 45.04
N LYS A 51 -22.97 -1.18 44.53
CA LYS A 51 -22.67 -2.62 44.59
C LYS A 51 -21.73 -3.10 43.48
N LEU A 52 -21.67 -2.37 42.36
CA LEU A 52 -20.83 -2.74 41.21
C LEU A 52 -19.46 -2.06 41.26
N ILE A 53 -19.35 -0.94 42.00
CA ILE A 53 -18.08 -0.26 42.24
C ILE A 53 -17.20 -1.13 43.13
N SER A 54 -15.99 -1.46 42.66
CA SER A 54 -15.05 -2.26 43.45
C SER A 54 -13.61 -1.81 43.24
N LEU A 55 -12.77 -2.04 44.25
CA LEU A 55 -11.34 -1.80 44.19
C LEU A 55 -10.62 -2.95 44.90
N LYS A 56 -9.80 -3.73 44.18
CA LYS A 56 -9.12 -4.89 44.74
C LYS A 56 -7.68 -4.95 44.26
N ALA A 57 -6.77 -5.43 45.11
CA ALA A 57 -5.41 -5.71 44.66
C ALA A 57 -5.42 -6.82 43.59
N SER A 58 -4.66 -6.62 42.53
CA SER A 58 -4.44 -7.58 41.44
C SER A 58 -2.95 -7.95 41.37
N ARG A 59 -2.64 -9.09 40.74
CA ARG A 59 -1.25 -9.53 40.59
C ARG A 59 -0.64 -8.89 39.34
N PRO A 60 0.55 -8.27 39.43
CA PRO A 60 1.25 -7.79 38.25
C PRO A 60 1.66 -8.94 37.33
N LYS A 61 1.65 -8.68 36.03
CA LYS A 61 2.32 -9.51 35.04
C LYS A 61 3.76 -8.99 34.87
N ASN A 62 4.55 -9.66 34.03
CA ASN A 62 5.97 -9.32 33.87
C ASN A 62 6.17 -7.93 33.23
N HIS A 63 5.32 -7.56 32.27
CA HIS A 63 5.48 -6.32 31.51
C HIS A 63 5.25 -5.06 32.37
N GLU A 64 4.37 -5.08 33.38
CA GLU A 64 4.20 -3.93 34.29
C GLU A 64 5.46 -3.69 35.13
N ALA A 65 6.12 -4.77 35.57
CA ALA A 65 7.39 -4.67 36.28
C ALA A 65 8.49 -4.09 35.37
N ASP A 66 8.56 -4.52 34.10
CA ASP A 66 9.50 -3.99 33.11
C ASP A 66 9.25 -2.49 32.80
N ASN A 67 7.99 -2.05 32.89
CA ASN A 67 7.60 -0.64 32.77
C ASN A 67 7.77 0.17 34.07
N GLY A 68 8.38 -0.43 35.12
CA GLY A 68 8.77 0.29 36.33
C GLY A 68 7.69 0.35 37.42
N LEU A 69 6.78 -0.62 37.49
CA LEU A 69 5.79 -0.70 38.57
C LEU A 69 6.47 -0.73 39.95
N THR A 70 6.03 0.15 40.85
CA THR A 70 6.56 0.32 42.21
C THR A 70 5.53 0.10 43.32
N SER A 71 4.25 0.00 42.98
CA SER A 71 3.16 -0.35 43.89
C SER A 71 2.63 -1.76 43.62
N ASP A 72 1.71 -2.23 44.47
CA ASP A 72 0.76 -3.27 44.04
C ASP A 72 -0.08 -2.74 42.86
N LEU A 73 -0.61 -3.64 42.03
CA LEU A 73 -1.65 -3.28 41.07
C LEU A 73 -3.01 -3.37 41.72
N TYR A 74 -3.93 -2.54 41.24
CA TYR A 74 -5.31 -2.53 41.71
C TYR A 74 -6.25 -2.62 40.53
N GLU A 75 -7.18 -3.56 40.55
CA GLU A 75 -8.30 -3.59 39.62
C GLU A 75 -9.44 -2.76 40.20
N MET A 76 -9.82 -1.71 39.48
CA MET A 76 -10.99 -0.90 39.76
C MET A 76 -12.11 -1.27 38.82
N THR A 77 -13.30 -1.54 39.36
CA THR A 77 -14.53 -1.71 38.60
C THR A 77 -15.45 -0.54 38.86
N LEU A 78 -16.03 0.03 37.82
CA LEU A 78 -17.05 1.07 37.88
C LEU A 78 -18.42 0.52 37.50
N ASP A 79 -19.48 1.15 37.98
CA ASP A 79 -20.86 0.86 37.57
C ASP A 79 -21.21 1.52 36.22
N MET A 80 -20.55 2.63 35.89
CA MET A 80 -20.70 3.33 34.62
C MET A 80 -19.47 4.18 34.26
N ALA A 81 -19.39 4.57 32.99
CA ALA A 81 -18.38 5.49 32.48
C ALA A 81 -18.74 6.94 32.85
N TYR A 82 -18.24 7.39 33.99
CA TYR A 82 -18.46 8.72 34.52
C TYR A 82 -17.90 9.84 33.62
N ALA A 83 -18.72 10.87 33.36
CA ALA A 83 -18.34 12.01 32.51
C ALA A 83 -17.61 13.13 33.28
N LYS A 84 -17.38 12.99 34.59
CA LYS A 84 -16.58 13.92 35.39
C LYS A 84 -15.32 13.25 35.94
N PRO A 85 -14.27 14.02 36.25
CA PRO A 85 -13.01 13.44 36.72
C PRO A 85 -13.14 12.58 37.97
N VAL A 86 -12.37 11.50 37.99
CA VAL A 86 -12.09 10.63 39.15
C VAL A 86 -10.62 10.82 39.51
N THR A 87 -10.31 10.95 40.80
CA THR A 87 -8.94 11.16 41.28
C THR A 87 -8.40 9.89 41.95
N VAL A 88 -7.29 9.39 41.44
CA VAL A 88 -6.54 8.27 42.00
C VAL A 88 -5.39 8.84 42.84
N SER A 89 -5.27 8.36 44.07
CA SER A 89 -4.21 8.71 45.01
C SER A 89 -3.52 7.44 45.50
N MET A 90 -2.24 7.29 45.22
CA MET A 90 -1.44 6.13 45.65
C MET A 90 -0.35 6.55 46.63
N THR A 91 -0.10 5.73 47.64
CA THR A 91 0.98 5.97 48.60
C THR A 91 2.33 5.89 47.90
N VAL A 92 3.17 6.91 48.07
CA VAL A 92 4.53 6.90 47.53
C VAL A 92 5.37 5.83 48.26
N PRO A 93 6.03 4.90 47.53
CA PRO A 93 6.88 3.89 48.14
C PRO A 93 8.01 4.54 48.94
N SER A 94 8.29 4.03 50.14
CA SER A 94 9.39 4.53 50.99
C SER A 94 10.77 4.36 50.36
N SER A 95 10.88 3.48 49.36
CA SER A 95 12.07 3.28 48.53
C SER A 95 12.26 4.35 47.45
N PHE A 96 11.20 5.09 47.09
CA PHE A 96 11.29 6.19 46.13
C PHE A 96 12.01 7.36 46.78
N LYS A 97 13.03 7.87 46.09
CA LYS A 97 13.73 9.09 46.47
C LYS A 97 13.52 10.07 45.34
N GLU A 98 12.79 11.13 45.63
CA GLU A 98 12.60 12.23 44.70
C GLU A 98 13.97 12.80 44.33
N ALA A 99 14.26 12.75 43.03
CA ALA A 99 15.40 13.36 42.38
C ALA A 99 14.90 14.22 41.21
N ASP A 100 15.67 15.23 40.83
CA ASP A 100 15.30 16.20 39.79
C ASP A 100 15.01 15.55 38.42
N ASP A 101 15.54 14.35 38.17
CA ASP A 101 15.40 13.55 36.95
C ASP A 101 14.50 12.32 37.12
N SER A 102 13.64 12.30 38.16
CA SER A 102 12.73 11.19 38.44
C SER A 102 11.28 11.64 38.55
N ALA A 103 10.36 10.83 38.02
CA ALA A 103 8.93 11.06 38.09
C ALA A 103 8.19 9.80 38.55
N LEU A 104 7.06 10.02 39.21
CA LEU A 104 6.06 8.98 39.45
C LEU A 104 4.93 9.16 38.44
N LEU A 105 4.55 8.08 37.79
CA LEU A 105 3.46 8.02 36.83
C LEU A 105 2.35 7.13 37.38
N ILE A 106 1.11 7.59 37.39
CA ILE A 106 -0.03 6.70 37.61
C ILE A 106 -0.41 6.11 36.27
N GLY A 107 -0.27 4.80 36.15
CA GLY A 107 -0.71 4.04 35.00
C GLY A 107 -2.18 3.66 35.14
N ILE A 108 -2.97 3.97 34.11
CA ILE A 108 -4.38 3.58 33.98
C ILE A 108 -4.47 2.55 32.85
N GLY A 109 -4.63 1.30 33.24
CA GLY A 109 -4.60 0.12 32.38
C GLY A 109 -5.99 -0.28 31.90
N VAL A 110 -6.23 -0.33 30.60
CA VAL A 110 -7.49 -0.81 30.02
C VAL A 110 -7.29 -2.21 29.45
N GLY A 111 -8.18 -3.14 29.79
CA GLY A 111 -8.16 -4.49 29.24
C GLY A 111 -8.64 -4.50 27.79
N CYS A 112 -7.92 -5.20 26.91
CA CYS A 112 -8.26 -5.29 25.50
C CYS A 112 -8.28 -6.74 24.97
N GLU A 113 -9.06 -6.97 23.93
CA GLU A 113 -8.99 -8.14 23.04
C GLU A 113 -8.54 -7.65 21.65
N TYR A 114 -7.59 -8.37 21.06
CA TYR A 114 -6.98 -8.03 19.76
C TYR A 114 -7.70 -8.79 18.63
N ASP A 115 -7.55 -8.34 17.36
CA ASP A 115 -8.20 -8.99 16.22
C ASP A 115 -7.75 -10.45 16.01
N ASP A 116 -6.59 -10.83 16.53
CA ASP A 116 -6.10 -12.22 16.55
C ASP A 116 -6.68 -13.08 17.69
N GLY A 117 -7.55 -12.49 18.52
CA GLY A 117 -8.21 -13.13 19.67
C GLY A 117 -7.36 -13.20 20.94
N SER A 118 -6.14 -12.64 20.94
CA SER A 118 -5.34 -12.53 22.17
C SER A 118 -5.91 -11.42 23.09
N THR A 119 -5.52 -11.40 24.37
CA THR A 119 -5.98 -10.37 25.33
C THR A 119 -4.81 -9.71 26.06
N GLY A 120 -4.94 -8.42 26.34
CA GLY A 120 -3.90 -7.58 26.91
C GLY A 120 -4.39 -6.55 27.93
N THR A 121 -3.48 -5.70 28.38
CA THR A 121 -3.78 -4.51 29.18
C THR A 121 -2.90 -3.38 28.68
N GLU A 122 -3.49 -2.30 28.18
CA GLU A 122 -2.77 -1.11 27.73
C GLU A 122 -2.78 -0.05 28.81
N TYR A 123 -1.60 0.49 29.16
CA TYR A 123 -1.45 1.48 30.22
C TYR A 123 -1.20 2.88 29.68
N PHE A 124 -2.07 3.79 30.08
CA PHE A 124 -1.90 5.23 29.94
C PHE A 124 -1.16 5.79 31.14
N TYR A 125 -0.06 6.51 30.91
CA TYR A 125 0.82 6.96 31.98
C TYR A 125 0.69 8.46 32.21
N PHE A 126 0.19 8.83 33.37
CA PHE A 126 0.00 10.24 33.74
C PHE A 126 1.04 10.67 34.76
N PRO A 127 1.78 11.76 34.53
CA PRO A 127 2.64 12.36 35.55
C PRO A 127 1.85 12.68 36.81
N ALA A 128 2.26 12.11 37.93
CA ALA A 128 1.55 12.25 39.19
C ALA A 128 2.03 13.48 39.96
N VAL A 129 1.09 14.22 40.54
CA VAL A 129 1.41 15.27 41.50
C VAL A 129 1.72 14.61 42.85
N VAL A 130 2.93 14.80 43.36
CA VAL A 130 3.35 14.24 44.64
C VAL A 130 3.14 15.26 45.75
N LYS A 131 2.29 14.92 46.73
CA LYS A 131 2.02 15.76 47.90
C LYS A 131 1.68 14.90 49.11
N ASP A 132 2.21 15.27 50.27
CA ASP A 132 1.90 14.61 51.56
C ASP A 132 2.05 13.08 51.48
N SER A 133 3.14 12.61 50.86
CA SER A 133 3.46 11.18 50.62
C SER A 133 2.46 10.43 49.73
N ASN A 134 1.63 11.13 48.95
CA ASN A 134 0.74 10.54 47.97
C ASN A 134 1.05 11.07 46.57
N ALA A 135 1.02 10.19 45.59
CA ALA A 135 1.03 10.51 44.17
C ALA A 135 -0.42 10.55 43.68
N THR A 136 -0.83 11.63 43.02
CA THR A 136 -2.22 11.83 42.59
C THR A 136 -2.37 12.18 41.12
N VAL A 137 -3.37 11.61 40.46
CA VAL A 137 -3.81 11.92 39.09
C VAL A 137 -5.33 11.97 39.04
N SER A 138 -5.88 12.88 38.25
CA SER A 138 -7.31 12.93 37.91
C SER A 138 -7.49 12.64 36.43
N PHE A 139 -8.52 11.88 36.09
CA PHE A 139 -8.87 11.56 34.70
C PHE A 139 -10.37 11.35 34.56
N VAL A 140 -10.89 11.43 33.33
CA VAL A 140 -12.32 11.26 33.06
C VAL A 140 -12.59 9.84 32.58
N PRO A 141 -13.33 9.01 33.35
CA PRO A 141 -13.70 7.65 32.99
C PRO A 141 -14.27 7.48 31.58
N LYS A 142 -15.19 8.38 31.21
CA LYS A 142 -15.84 8.36 29.92
C LYS A 142 -14.87 8.56 28.76
N ASP A 143 -13.89 9.43 28.93
CA ASP A 143 -12.89 9.68 27.89
C ASP A 143 -12.04 8.42 27.68
N MET A 144 -11.68 7.72 28.77
CA MET A 144 -10.95 6.44 28.69
C MET A 144 -11.75 5.32 28.04
N SER A 145 -13.07 5.26 28.25
CA SER A 145 -13.93 4.22 27.64
C SER A 145 -14.18 4.49 26.17
N ASP A 146 -14.25 5.77 25.78
CA ASP A 146 -14.44 6.19 24.39
C ASP A 146 -13.10 6.20 23.62
N ALA A 147 -11.96 5.97 24.31
CA ALA A 147 -10.64 5.89 23.71
C ALA A 147 -10.52 4.71 22.75
N ILE A 148 -10.09 4.98 21.52
CA ILE A 148 -9.70 3.91 20.58
C ILE A 148 -8.36 3.36 21.07
N LEU A 149 -8.36 2.10 21.51
CA LEU A 149 -7.14 1.39 21.88
C LEU A 149 -6.46 0.90 20.60
N TYR A 150 -5.51 1.70 20.09
CA TYR A 150 -4.72 1.30 18.93
C TYR A 150 -3.47 0.54 19.38
N MET A 151 -3.27 -0.69 18.87
CA MET A 151 -1.96 -1.35 18.98
C MET A 151 -1.59 -2.12 17.72
N GLY A 152 -0.99 -1.36 16.81
CA GLY A 152 0.13 -1.81 15.99
C GLY A 152 -0.22 -2.61 14.74
N ALA A 153 0.62 -2.41 13.72
CA ALA A 153 0.30 -2.76 12.34
C ALA A 153 -0.16 -4.23 12.15
N ASN A 154 0.40 -5.14 12.95
CA ASN A 154 0.20 -6.58 12.83
C ASN A 154 -1.09 -7.12 13.48
N LEU A 155 -1.68 -6.40 14.44
CA LEU A 155 -2.78 -6.92 15.28
C LEU A 155 -4.10 -6.19 15.06
N GLY A 156 -4.11 -5.12 14.26
CA GLY A 156 -5.31 -4.37 13.91
C GLY A 156 -5.87 -3.55 15.07
N SER A 157 -7.18 -3.30 15.05
CA SER A 157 -7.86 -2.53 16.10
C SER A 157 -8.05 -3.39 17.34
N ALA A 158 -7.84 -2.85 18.54
CA ALA A 158 -8.17 -3.56 19.77
C ALA A 158 -9.51 -3.07 20.31
N THR A 159 -10.38 -4.00 20.71
CA THR A 159 -11.62 -3.65 21.43
C THR A 159 -11.40 -3.77 22.92
N SER A 160 -11.89 -2.78 23.67
CA SER A 160 -11.92 -2.89 25.13
C SER A 160 -12.76 -4.12 25.51
N ASN A 161 -12.16 -5.03 26.28
CA ASN A 161 -12.86 -6.25 26.71
C ASN A 161 -13.79 -5.97 27.90
N ASN A 162 -13.66 -4.80 28.54
CA ASN A 162 -14.51 -4.37 29.63
C ASN A 162 -14.35 -2.85 29.89
N GLU A 163 -15.25 -2.02 29.34
CA GLU A 163 -15.22 -0.55 29.46
C GLU A 163 -15.18 -0.03 30.90
N MET A 164 -15.55 -0.86 31.89
CA MET A 164 -15.70 -0.47 33.28
C MET A 164 -14.68 -1.09 34.23
N VAL A 165 -13.69 -1.83 33.72
CA VAL A 165 -12.66 -2.48 34.55
C VAL A 165 -11.27 -2.01 34.16
N TRP A 166 -10.56 -1.37 35.09
CA TRP A 166 -9.24 -0.81 34.83
C TRP A 166 -8.21 -1.25 35.86
N ASN A 167 -6.96 -1.35 35.42
CA ASN A 167 -5.81 -1.66 36.26
C ASN A 167 -5.06 -0.38 36.61
N LEU A 168 -4.94 -0.09 37.89
CA LEU A 168 -4.27 1.10 38.40
C LEU A 168 -2.94 0.70 39.05
N GLY A 169 -1.87 1.41 38.71
CA GLY A 169 -0.55 1.20 39.32
C GLY A 169 0.28 2.48 39.38
N LEU A 170 1.25 2.50 40.28
CA LEU A 170 2.23 3.58 40.41
C LEU A 170 3.57 3.13 39.84
N PHE A 171 4.06 3.85 38.84
CA PHE A 171 5.26 3.51 38.08
C PHE A 171 6.34 4.57 38.29
N SER A 172 7.59 4.15 38.44
CA SER A 172 8.72 5.06 38.49
C SER A 172 9.34 5.20 37.09
N SER A 173 9.56 6.44 36.68
CA SER A 173 10.23 6.77 35.43
C SER A 173 11.35 7.77 35.68
N SER A 174 12.38 7.74 34.84
CA SER A 174 13.27 8.87 34.69
C SER A 174 12.60 9.90 33.78
N VAL A 175 12.73 11.18 34.10
CA VAL A 175 12.19 12.27 33.30
C VAL A 175 13.32 13.17 32.83
N HIS A 176 13.25 13.59 31.58
CA HIS A 176 14.17 14.54 31.03
C HIS A 176 13.39 15.57 30.20
N TYR A 177 13.68 16.84 30.49
CA TYR A 177 13.03 18.00 29.91
C TYR A 177 14.08 18.86 29.21
N GLY A 178 13.94 19.00 27.89
CA GLY A 178 14.69 20.00 27.12
C GLY A 178 13.97 21.34 27.07
N GLU A 179 14.58 22.39 26.51
CA GLU A 179 13.94 23.70 26.28
C GLU A 179 12.89 23.70 25.15
N GLY A 180 12.32 22.53 24.82
CA GLY A 180 11.55 22.29 23.61
C GLY A 180 10.09 21.89 23.83
N HIS A 181 9.51 21.30 22.79
CA HIS A 181 8.13 20.87 22.69
C HIS A 181 7.87 19.50 23.32
N PHE A 182 8.90 18.78 23.77
CA PHE A 182 8.74 17.40 24.24
C PHE A 182 9.29 17.18 25.64
N THR A 183 8.57 16.37 26.43
CA THR A 183 9.03 15.82 27.71
C THR A 183 9.23 14.33 27.57
N LEU A 184 10.45 13.84 27.83
CA LEU A 184 10.78 12.42 27.68
C LEU A 184 10.70 11.71 29.03
N TYR A 185 9.89 10.65 29.09
CA TYR A 185 9.82 9.69 30.19
C TYR A 185 10.42 8.36 29.73
N TYR A 186 11.37 7.82 30.49
CA TYR A 186 12.02 6.56 30.13
C TYR A 186 12.35 5.70 31.37
N PRO A 187 12.40 4.36 31.24
CA PRO A 187 12.69 3.50 32.37
C PRO A 187 14.11 3.74 32.86
N THR A 188 14.32 3.72 34.17
CA THR A 188 15.67 3.82 34.75
C THR A 188 16.59 2.71 34.25
N LYS A 189 16.04 1.52 33.98
CA LYS A 189 16.76 0.35 33.46
C LYS A 189 15.97 -0.41 32.41
N ILE A 190 16.68 -0.98 31.44
CA ILE A 190 16.20 -2.01 30.52
C ILE A 190 17.13 -3.23 30.68
N ASP A 191 16.57 -4.43 30.85
CA ASP A 191 17.34 -5.67 31.03
C ASP A 191 18.46 -5.57 32.09
N ASN A 192 18.13 -4.97 33.25
CA ASN A 192 19.04 -4.68 34.37
C ASN A 192 20.19 -3.70 34.07
N LYS A 193 20.23 -3.07 32.89
CA LYS A 193 21.22 -2.04 32.52
C LYS A 193 20.58 -0.67 32.62
N PHE A 194 21.31 0.32 33.15
CA PHE A 194 20.83 1.71 33.16
C PHE A 194 20.57 2.21 31.75
N PHE A 195 19.41 2.83 31.53
CA PHE A 195 19.03 3.35 30.22
C PHE A 195 20.06 4.36 29.70
N THR A 196 20.47 5.31 30.54
CA THR A 196 21.54 6.28 30.26
C THR A 196 22.88 5.62 29.91
N GLY A 197 23.17 4.43 30.44
CA GLY A 197 24.34 3.63 30.08
C GLY A 197 24.20 2.87 28.77
N LEU A 198 22.97 2.57 28.34
CA LEU A 198 22.66 1.97 27.04
C LEU A 198 22.71 3.02 25.93
N VAL A 199 21.89 4.06 26.05
CA VAL A 199 21.73 5.09 25.00
C VAL A 199 22.87 6.11 24.99
N GLY A 200 23.56 6.28 26.12
CA GLY A 200 24.55 7.34 26.33
C GLY A 200 23.89 8.67 26.75
N TYR A 201 24.58 9.48 27.54
CA TYR A 201 24.05 10.78 27.99
C TYR A 201 23.67 11.68 26.81
N ASP A 202 24.59 11.83 25.84
CA ASP A 202 24.33 12.57 24.59
C ASP A 202 23.22 11.94 23.72
N GLY A 203 22.88 10.66 23.97
CA GLY A 203 21.85 9.94 23.23
C GLY A 203 20.44 10.39 23.60
N ILE A 204 20.22 10.81 24.85
CA ILE A 204 18.92 11.36 25.30
C ILE A 204 18.68 12.71 24.62
N GLU A 205 19.70 13.58 24.63
CA GLU A 205 19.67 14.87 23.94
C GLU A 205 19.50 14.71 22.43
N ALA A 206 20.14 13.70 21.84
CA ALA A 206 19.96 13.39 20.42
C ALA A 206 18.52 12.95 20.10
N LEU A 207 17.89 12.12 20.94
CA LEU A 207 16.49 11.71 20.76
C LEU A 207 15.54 12.91 20.86
N LEU A 208 15.72 13.80 21.85
CA LEU A 208 14.96 15.04 21.94
C LEU A 208 15.18 15.93 20.71
N SER A 209 16.43 16.06 20.25
CA SER A 209 16.74 16.81 19.03
C SER A 209 16.02 16.25 17.80
N ASP A 210 15.88 14.93 17.69
CA ASP A 210 15.18 14.30 16.54
C ASP A 210 13.66 14.52 16.61
N LEU A 211 13.08 14.58 17.82
CA LEU A 211 11.68 14.98 18.03
C LEU A 211 11.44 16.43 17.63
N GLU A 212 12.32 17.36 18.04
CA GLU A 212 12.26 18.76 17.60
C GLU A 212 12.42 18.90 16.08
N GLU A 213 13.26 18.09 15.46
CA GLU A 213 13.40 18.06 14.00
C GLU A 213 12.13 17.57 13.30
N ALA A 214 11.40 16.60 13.89
CA ALA A 214 10.09 16.18 13.39
C ALA A 214 9.07 17.33 13.50
N TYR A 215 8.97 17.99 14.66
CA TYR A 215 8.13 19.17 14.85
C TYR A 215 8.40 20.25 13.79
N ALA A 216 9.67 20.66 13.67
CA ALA A 216 10.09 21.74 12.78
C ALA A 216 9.92 21.37 11.29
N LYS A 217 10.05 20.09 10.93
CA LYS A 217 9.80 19.61 9.57
C LYS A 217 8.37 19.91 9.14
N PHE A 218 7.39 19.49 9.94
CA PHE A 218 5.99 19.62 9.57
C PHE A 218 5.52 21.09 9.67
N GLU A 219 6.09 21.87 10.58
CA GLU A 219 5.84 23.32 10.68
C GLU A 219 6.34 24.01 9.40
N LYS A 220 7.55 23.67 8.95
CA LYS A 220 8.18 24.25 7.76
C LYS A 220 7.41 23.99 6.47
N ILE A 221 6.73 22.85 6.35
CA ILE A 221 5.85 22.56 5.20
C ILE A 221 4.42 23.11 5.39
N GLY A 222 4.20 23.81 6.51
CA GLY A 222 3.08 24.69 6.77
C GLY A 222 1.92 24.03 7.49
N TYR A 223 2.16 22.98 8.28
CA TYR A 223 1.20 22.51 9.27
C TYR A 223 1.21 23.45 10.49
N VAL A 224 0.06 23.56 11.16
CA VAL A 224 -0.15 24.45 12.33
C VAL A 224 -0.58 23.60 13.52
N TYR A 225 -0.07 23.94 14.69
CA TYR A 225 -0.30 23.21 15.94
C TYR A 225 -0.93 24.10 17.01
N GLY A 226 -1.58 23.49 18.00
CA GLY A 226 -1.98 24.20 19.22
C GLY A 226 -0.78 24.44 20.12
N GLU A 227 -0.58 25.67 20.61
CA GLU A 227 0.49 25.93 21.60
C GLU A 227 0.22 25.22 22.93
N ASP A 228 -1.06 25.02 23.28
CA ASP A 228 -1.49 24.36 24.52
C ASP A 228 -1.26 22.82 24.50
N ASP A 229 -0.94 22.25 23.34
CA ASP A 229 -0.63 20.82 23.18
C ASP A 229 0.80 20.47 23.65
N PHE A 230 1.61 21.48 24.00
CA PHE A 230 3.01 21.33 24.37
C PHE A 230 3.30 21.78 25.82
N PRO A 231 4.26 21.14 26.51
CA PRO A 231 5.11 20.06 26.01
C PRO A 231 4.36 18.72 25.90
N MET A 232 4.53 18.07 24.76
CA MET A 232 4.01 16.73 24.46
C MET A 232 4.80 15.68 25.23
N ASN A 233 4.10 14.72 25.85
CA ASN A 233 4.75 13.63 26.56
C ASN A 233 5.23 12.56 25.57
N VAL A 234 6.46 12.08 25.76
CA VAL A 234 7.03 10.96 25.02
C VAL A 234 7.46 9.87 26.01
N HIS A 235 6.85 8.69 25.90
CA HIS A 235 7.07 7.57 26.80
C HIS A 235 7.91 6.47 26.14
N VAL A 236 9.11 6.20 26.65
CA VAL A 236 9.82 4.97 26.34
C VAL A 236 9.30 3.87 27.27
N LYS A 237 8.62 2.86 26.74
CA LYS A 237 8.08 1.74 27.54
C LYS A 237 8.05 0.45 26.73
N LYS A 238 7.88 -0.70 27.38
CA LYS A 238 7.69 -1.97 26.68
C LYS A 238 6.28 -2.02 26.11
N ILE A 239 6.19 -2.10 24.78
CA ILE A 239 4.97 -2.31 24.00
C ILE A 239 5.21 -3.41 22.95
N SER A 240 4.18 -3.78 22.19
CA SER A 240 4.26 -4.77 21.11
C SER A 240 4.82 -4.19 19.80
N ASP A 241 4.47 -2.94 19.47
CA ASP A 241 4.95 -2.26 18.25
C ASP A 241 6.24 -1.46 18.49
N ALA A 242 6.87 -0.93 17.45
CA ALA A 242 8.06 -0.09 17.54
C ALA A 242 7.75 1.29 18.18
N GLY A 243 6.56 1.83 17.93
CA GLY A 243 6.06 3.07 18.52
C GLY A 243 4.56 3.21 18.30
N SER A 244 3.96 4.24 18.90
CA SER A 244 2.56 4.60 18.67
C SER A 244 2.30 6.05 19.08
N TYR A 245 1.35 6.71 18.43
CA TYR A 245 0.75 7.96 18.90
C TYR A 245 -0.66 7.71 19.44
N HIS A 246 -0.99 8.33 20.58
CA HIS A 246 -2.31 8.21 21.18
C HIS A 246 -3.11 9.51 21.09
N SER A 247 -4.13 9.51 20.22
CA SER A 247 -4.89 10.72 19.88
C SER A 247 -5.61 11.37 21.07
N LEU A 248 -6.14 10.58 22.01
CA LEU A 248 -6.86 11.13 23.16
C LEU A 248 -5.95 11.85 24.16
N PHE A 249 -4.71 11.40 24.32
CA PHE A 249 -3.78 11.94 25.32
C PHE A 249 -2.68 12.82 24.70
N GLY A 250 -2.59 12.83 23.37
CA GLY A 250 -1.59 13.59 22.66
C GLY A 250 -0.16 13.14 23.01
N ASP A 251 0.05 11.86 23.30
CA ASP A 251 1.37 11.33 23.66
C ASP A 251 1.95 10.42 22.58
N ILE A 252 3.29 10.35 22.52
CA ILE A 252 4.03 9.41 21.70
C ILE A 252 4.63 8.35 22.62
N THR A 253 4.45 7.07 22.26
CA THR A 253 5.11 5.95 22.91
C THR A 253 6.19 5.37 21.98
N LEU A 254 7.36 5.06 22.54
CA LEU A 254 8.47 4.40 21.86
C LEU A 254 8.81 3.09 22.58
N ASN A 255 8.99 2.01 21.82
CA ASN A 255 9.36 0.73 22.41
C ASN A 255 10.78 0.76 22.99
N THR A 256 10.95 0.18 24.17
CA THR A 256 12.26 -0.12 24.77
C THR A 256 13.17 -0.94 23.84
N ASP A 257 12.60 -1.74 22.94
CA ASP A 257 13.36 -2.53 21.96
C ASP A 257 14.14 -1.68 20.95
N ASN A 258 13.79 -0.39 20.78
CA ASN A 258 14.55 0.55 19.96
C ASN A 258 15.87 0.99 20.62
N PHE A 259 16.06 0.72 21.92
CA PHE A 259 17.14 1.27 22.75
C PHE A 259 18.08 0.18 23.30
N LYS A 260 18.53 -0.73 22.42
CA LYS A 260 19.43 -1.86 22.79
C LYS A 260 20.92 -1.50 22.79
N SER A 261 21.28 -0.33 22.29
CA SER A 261 22.64 0.17 22.16
C SER A 261 22.67 1.69 22.24
N LYS A 262 23.86 2.29 22.07
CA LYS A 262 24.03 3.73 21.98
C LYS A 262 23.06 4.30 20.95
N TYR A 263 22.35 5.36 21.33
CA TYR A 263 21.45 6.06 20.42
C TYR A 263 22.27 6.92 19.46
N GLU A 264 21.95 6.81 18.18
CA GLU A 264 22.55 7.62 17.12
C GLU A 264 21.52 8.61 16.61
N LYS A 265 21.93 9.87 16.46
CA LYS A 265 21.05 10.92 15.92
C LYS A 265 20.50 10.50 14.56
N GLY A 266 19.19 10.64 14.39
CA GLY A 266 18.42 10.26 13.21
C GLY A 266 18.00 8.79 13.17
N ALA A 267 18.41 7.95 14.13
CA ALA A 267 18.15 6.50 14.09
C ALA A 267 16.66 6.15 14.09
N LEU A 268 15.82 6.99 14.72
CA LEU A 268 14.37 6.81 14.77
C LEU A 268 13.58 7.79 13.90
N ASN A 269 14.21 8.60 13.05
CA ASN A 269 13.49 9.60 12.23
C ASN A 269 12.30 9.02 11.47
N SER A 270 12.46 7.81 10.92
CA SER A 270 11.39 7.07 10.26
C SER A 270 10.16 6.91 11.17
N LEU A 271 10.35 6.41 12.39
CA LEU A 271 9.28 6.20 13.36
C LEU A 271 8.75 7.52 13.91
N LEU A 272 9.63 8.46 14.28
CA LEU A 272 9.23 9.75 14.82
C LEU A 272 8.41 10.57 13.82
N TRP A 273 8.76 10.55 12.54
CA TRP A 273 7.98 11.23 11.51
C TRP A 273 6.62 10.56 11.29
N HIS A 274 6.53 9.25 11.46
CA HIS A 274 5.27 8.51 11.39
C HIS A 274 4.34 8.91 12.54
N GLU A 275 4.78 8.70 13.79
CA GLU A 275 3.95 8.92 14.97
C GLU A 275 3.60 10.40 15.17
N PHE A 276 4.57 11.30 14.97
CA PHE A 276 4.28 12.72 15.08
C PHE A 276 3.33 13.19 13.97
N PHE A 277 3.32 12.56 12.78
CA PHE A 277 2.35 12.93 11.76
C PHE A 277 0.92 12.54 12.15
N HIS A 278 0.71 11.49 12.94
CA HIS A 278 -0.62 11.22 13.49
C HIS A 278 -1.13 12.32 14.42
N TYR A 279 -0.25 12.94 15.21
CA TYR A 279 -0.60 14.17 15.92
C TYR A 279 -1.00 15.28 14.95
N VAL A 280 -0.18 15.52 13.92
CA VAL A 280 -0.46 16.54 12.91
C VAL A 280 -1.82 16.32 12.25
N GLN A 281 -2.18 15.09 11.90
CA GLN A 281 -3.49 14.74 11.35
C GLN A 281 -4.61 15.10 12.34
N GLY A 282 -4.45 14.72 13.60
CA GLY A 282 -5.39 15.00 14.69
C GLY A 282 -5.66 16.48 14.91
N CYS A 283 -4.69 17.38 14.66
CA CYS A 283 -4.89 18.83 14.73
C CYS A 283 -5.95 19.35 13.73
N TYR A 284 -6.23 18.62 12.64
CA TYR A 284 -7.16 19.05 11.59
C TYR A 284 -8.48 18.29 11.61
N THR A 285 -8.45 16.99 11.95
CA THR A 285 -9.64 16.13 11.94
C THR A 285 -10.27 15.96 13.31
N GLY A 286 -9.50 16.16 14.38
CA GLY A 286 -9.88 15.79 15.73
C GLY A 286 -9.80 14.27 15.97
N ILE A 287 -9.91 13.89 17.23
CA ILE A 287 -9.60 12.52 17.69
C ILE A 287 -10.62 11.44 17.29
N PHE A 288 -11.77 11.81 16.71
CA PHE A 288 -12.89 10.91 16.39
C PHE A 288 -13.28 10.90 14.90
N SER A 289 -12.47 11.47 14.01
CA SER A 289 -12.81 11.62 12.58
C SER A 289 -11.71 11.12 11.64
N SER A 290 -10.96 10.11 12.09
CA SER A 290 -9.89 9.47 11.30
C SER A 290 -10.45 8.65 10.13
N THR A 291 -9.70 8.62 9.03
CA THR A 291 -9.89 7.65 7.94
C THR A 291 -8.63 6.79 7.92
N GLU A 292 -8.69 5.60 8.51
CA GLU A 292 -7.52 4.79 8.88
C GLU A 292 -6.56 4.60 7.70
N TRP A 293 -7.07 4.25 6.52
CA TRP A 293 -6.18 3.99 5.38
C TRP A 293 -5.48 5.26 4.88
N ILE A 294 -6.12 6.43 4.96
CA ILE A 294 -5.52 7.71 4.53
C ILE A 294 -4.45 8.13 5.54
N ASP A 295 -4.80 8.03 6.82
CA ASP A 295 -3.93 8.41 7.92
C ASP A 295 -2.67 7.56 7.91
N GLU A 296 -2.81 6.24 7.80
CA GLU A 296 -1.66 5.33 7.75
C GLU A 296 -0.89 5.42 6.43
N ALA A 297 -1.54 5.65 5.28
CA ALA A 297 -0.83 5.83 4.02
C ALA A 297 0.04 7.08 4.01
N THR A 298 -0.45 8.18 4.58
CA THR A 298 0.27 9.46 4.61
C THR A 298 1.32 9.51 5.73
N SER A 299 1.09 8.91 6.88
CA SER A 299 2.13 8.69 7.90
C SER A 299 3.25 7.78 7.36
N SER A 300 2.89 6.67 6.71
CA SER A 300 3.85 5.76 6.06
C SER A 300 4.60 6.39 4.89
N TYR A 301 4.02 7.40 4.24
CA TYR A 301 4.72 8.20 3.24
C TYR A 301 5.87 8.98 3.88
N TYR A 302 5.60 9.71 4.96
CA TYR A 302 6.66 10.45 5.65
C TYR A 302 7.68 9.53 6.29
N GLU A 303 7.27 8.39 6.85
CA GLU A 303 8.16 7.33 7.33
C GLU A 303 9.15 6.89 6.23
N ALA A 304 8.65 6.55 5.04
CA ALA A 304 9.48 6.13 3.91
C ALA A 304 10.42 7.26 3.45
N ARG A 305 9.93 8.50 3.43
CA ARG A 305 10.72 9.68 3.03
C ARG A 305 11.85 9.99 4.01
N ALA A 306 11.74 9.62 5.28
CA ALA A 306 12.85 9.72 6.23
C ALA A 306 14.05 8.84 5.84
N LYS A 307 13.82 7.80 5.03
CA LYS A 307 14.83 6.86 4.51
C LYS A 307 15.14 7.07 3.02
N ASP A 308 14.64 8.16 2.41
CA ASP A 308 14.71 8.40 0.96
C ASP A 308 14.14 7.25 0.11
N THR A 309 13.10 6.58 0.61
CA THR A 309 12.35 5.53 -0.11
C THR A 309 10.89 5.95 -0.32
N SER A 310 10.11 5.06 -0.91
CA SER A 310 8.66 5.22 -1.09
C SER A 310 7.86 4.06 -0.48
N PHE A 311 8.50 3.24 0.35
CA PHE A 311 7.93 2.03 0.93
C PHE A 311 8.56 1.75 2.30
N THR A 312 7.80 1.10 3.17
CA THR A 312 8.22 0.69 4.52
C THR A 312 8.27 -0.84 4.62
N SER A 313 8.66 -1.38 5.78
CA SER A 313 8.54 -2.82 6.03
C SER A 313 7.09 -3.29 5.96
N LEU A 314 6.15 -2.46 6.42
CA LEU A 314 4.72 -2.75 6.42
C LEU A 314 4.14 -2.70 5.00
N THR A 315 4.64 -1.80 4.14
CA THR A 315 4.31 -1.83 2.71
C THR A 315 4.64 -3.20 2.08
N ASN A 316 5.76 -3.82 2.48
CA ASN A 316 6.16 -5.13 1.96
C ASN A 316 5.30 -6.26 2.56
N GLN A 317 4.97 -6.17 3.84
CA GLN A 317 4.10 -7.14 4.51
C GLN A 317 2.69 -7.16 3.90
N TYR A 318 2.17 -5.99 3.54
CA TYR A 318 0.84 -5.81 2.95
C TYR A 318 0.88 -5.59 1.43
N PHE A 319 1.94 -6.04 0.78
CA PHE A 319 2.23 -5.75 -0.63
C PHE A 319 1.05 -6.06 -1.57
N GLU A 320 0.35 -7.17 -1.36
CA GLU A 320 -0.73 -7.62 -2.25
C GLU A 320 -1.98 -6.73 -2.18
N LYS A 321 -2.25 -6.08 -1.04
CA LYS A 321 -3.43 -5.19 -0.86
C LYS A 321 -3.44 -4.00 -1.83
N GLN A 322 -2.26 -3.61 -2.34
CA GLN A 322 -2.11 -2.55 -3.33
C GLN A 322 -2.76 -2.87 -4.68
N PHE A 323 -2.94 -4.16 -4.99
CA PHE A 323 -3.38 -4.64 -6.30
C PHE A 323 -4.88 -4.93 -6.37
N ALA A 324 -5.55 -5.04 -5.21
CA ALA A 324 -7.00 -5.20 -5.14
C ALA A 324 -7.71 -4.03 -5.83
N SER A 325 -7.33 -2.80 -5.48
CA SER A 325 -7.74 -1.54 -6.10
C SER A 325 -6.79 -0.40 -5.68
N ALA A 326 -6.65 0.63 -6.53
CA ALA A 326 -5.82 1.79 -6.21
C ALA A 326 -6.28 2.47 -4.92
N LEU A 327 -7.59 2.72 -4.79
CA LEU A 327 -8.21 3.07 -3.51
C LEU A 327 -8.66 1.79 -2.79
N PRO A 328 -8.47 1.67 -1.47
CA PRO A 328 -8.83 0.44 -0.79
C PRO A 328 -10.34 0.19 -0.77
N LEU A 329 -10.71 -1.09 -0.74
CA LEU A 329 -12.10 -1.54 -0.63
C LEU A 329 -12.64 -1.46 0.81
N THR A 330 -11.72 -1.42 1.78
CA THR A 330 -11.98 -1.36 3.22
C THR A 330 -11.11 -0.30 3.86
N ASP A 331 -11.67 0.47 4.78
CA ASP A 331 -10.92 1.44 5.57
C ASP A 331 -10.22 0.70 6.71
N THR A 332 -8.94 0.37 6.53
CA THR A 332 -8.12 -0.29 7.55
C THR A 332 -6.69 0.26 7.53
N ALA A 333 -6.02 0.21 8.66
CA ALA A 333 -4.61 0.55 8.76
C ALA A 333 -3.72 -0.26 7.79
N GLN A 334 -3.96 -1.57 7.63
CA GLN A 334 -3.18 -2.41 6.70
C GLN A 334 -3.31 -1.97 5.25
N ASP A 335 -4.49 -1.49 4.87
CA ASP A 335 -4.72 -0.89 3.55
C ASP A 335 -3.99 0.45 3.38
N GLY A 336 -3.82 1.22 4.46
CA GLY A 336 -3.01 2.43 4.46
C GLY A 336 -1.50 2.15 4.35
N TYR A 337 -0.95 1.26 5.18
CA TYR A 337 0.47 0.87 5.13
C TYR A 337 0.92 0.39 3.75
N ALA A 338 0.04 -0.35 3.06
CA ALA A 338 0.28 -0.82 1.69
C ALA A 338 0.46 0.35 0.70
N ARG A 339 -0.12 1.52 0.95
CA ARG A 339 -0.30 2.61 -0.02
C ARG A 339 0.68 3.79 0.13
N SER A 340 1.75 3.67 0.93
CA SER A 340 2.87 4.64 0.90
C SER A 340 3.41 4.92 -0.53
N PRO A 341 3.56 3.90 -1.42
CA PRO A 341 3.92 4.14 -2.82
C PRO A 341 2.90 5.00 -3.59
N LEU A 342 1.61 4.84 -3.32
CA LEU A 342 0.55 5.65 -3.94
C LEU A 342 0.67 7.12 -3.55
N ILE A 343 0.88 7.42 -2.27
CA ILE A 343 1.07 8.80 -1.81
C ILE A 343 2.33 9.41 -2.43
N THR A 344 3.38 8.61 -2.59
CA THR A 344 4.60 9.04 -3.30
C THR A 344 4.32 9.38 -4.76
N PHE A 345 3.63 8.49 -5.49
CA PHE A 345 3.23 8.72 -6.88
C PHE A 345 2.42 10.01 -7.04
N LEU A 346 1.40 10.18 -6.20
CA LEU A 346 0.53 11.35 -6.25
C LEU A 346 1.29 12.64 -5.95
N SER A 347 2.21 12.60 -5.00
CA SER A 347 3.09 13.75 -4.69
C SER A 347 4.03 14.08 -5.84
N GLN A 348 4.58 13.09 -6.54
CA GLN A 348 5.37 13.31 -7.75
C GLN A 348 4.51 13.89 -8.88
N LYS A 349 3.28 13.36 -9.08
CA LYS A 349 2.34 13.83 -10.11
C LYS A 349 1.85 15.25 -9.86
N LYS A 350 1.66 15.65 -8.59
CA LYS A 350 1.29 17.01 -8.18
C LYS A 350 2.50 17.95 -8.06
N GLY A 351 3.72 17.42 -8.07
CA GLY A 351 4.98 18.14 -7.98
C GLY A 351 5.51 18.36 -6.56
N ASN A 352 4.69 18.15 -5.52
CA ASN A 352 5.07 18.14 -4.10
C ASN A 352 3.98 17.45 -3.25
N ASP A 353 4.18 17.39 -1.94
CA ASP A 353 3.30 16.78 -0.93
C ASP A 353 2.31 17.76 -0.26
N SER A 354 2.26 19.05 -0.66
CA SER A 354 1.36 20.04 -0.04
C SER A 354 -0.13 19.71 -0.17
N TRP A 355 -0.49 18.89 -1.14
CA TRP A 355 -1.86 18.39 -1.31
C TRP A 355 -2.33 17.55 -0.13
N ILE A 356 -1.41 16.88 0.60
CA ILE A 356 -1.75 16.10 1.80
C ILE A 356 -2.38 17.04 2.84
N ARG A 357 -1.79 18.21 3.07
CA ARG A 357 -2.37 19.22 3.96
C ARG A 357 -3.76 19.65 3.51
N THR A 358 -3.99 19.86 2.22
CA THR A 358 -5.33 20.20 1.70
C THR A 358 -6.36 19.10 1.96
N VAL A 359 -5.98 17.82 1.95
CA VAL A 359 -6.90 16.73 2.34
C VAL A 359 -7.33 16.89 3.80
N TYR A 360 -6.38 17.17 4.70
CA TYR A 360 -6.66 17.35 6.13
C TYR A 360 -7.39 18.65 6.45
N GLU A 361 -7.08 19.76 5.80
CA GLU A 361 -7.83 21.01 5.87
C GLU A 361 -9.31 20.84 5.47
N ASN A 362 -9.62 19.79 4.69
CA ASN A 362 -10.98 19.41 4.29
C ASN A 362 -11.50 18.17 5.05
N GLY A 363 -10.95 17.89 6.23
CA GLY A 363 -11.46 16.89 7.17
C GLY A 363 -10.90 15.48 7.00
N GLY A 364 -9.85 15.27 6.19
CA GLY A 364 -9.13 13.99 6.15
C GLY A 364 -9.92 12.82 5.57
N THR A 365 -11.05 13.09 4.89
CA THR A 365 -11.98 12.06 4.41
C THR A 365 -11.62 11.50 3.04
N HIS A 366 -12.20 10.36 2.69
CA HIS A 366 -12.12 9.79 1.33
C HIS A 366 -12.58 10.77 0.24
N ASP A 367 -13.64 11.53 0.49
CA ASP A 367 -14.13 12.55 -0.44
C ASP A 367 -13.12 13.70 -0.59
N ALA A 368 -12.54 14.19 0.51
CA ALA A 368 -11.49 15.21 0.48
C ALA A 368 -10.25 14.74 -0.28
N PHE A 369 -9.88 13.47 -0.12
CA PHE A 369 -8.79 12.84 -0.88
C PHE A 369 -9.10 12.87 -2.37
N ILE A 370 -10.24 12.33 -2.81
CA ILE A 370 -10.61 12.29 -4.24
C ILE A 370 -10.73 13.69 -4.83
N GLN A 371 -11.35 14.64 -4.13
CA GLN A 371 -11.47 16.02 -4.59
C GLN A 371 -10.11 16.68 -4.83
N THR A 372 -9.11 16.31 -4.02
CA THR A 372 -7.76 16.88 -4.10
C THR A 372 -6.91 16.20 -5.18
N VAL A 373 -6.97 14.87 -5.27
CA VAL A 373 -6.06 14.11 -6.15
C VAL A 373 -6.65 13.76 -7.51
N GLY A 374 -7.99 13.84 -7.65
CA GLY A 374 -8.72 13.49 -8.86
C GLY A 374 -9.19 12.03 -8.87
N ASN A 375 -10.05 11.68 -9.83
CA ASN A 375 -10.62 10.33 -9.93
C ASN A 375 -9.52 9.30 -10.26
N PRO A 376 -9.42 8.18 -9.53
CA PRO A 376 -8.42 7.16 -9.83
C PRO A 376 -8.47 6.58 -11.24
N SER A 377 -9.61 6.62 -11.94
CA SER A 377 -9.67 6.21 -13.35
C SER A 377 -8.74 7.02 -14.26
N GLU A 378 -8.32 8.22 -13.83
CA GLU A 378 -7.42 9.11 -14.58
C GLU A 378 -5.93 8.84 -14.29
N TRP A 379 -5.60 8.09 -13.23
CA TRP A 379 -4.20 7.96 -12.79
C TRP A 379 -3.78 6.59 -12.27
N ALA A 380 -4.70 5.66 -11.97
CA ALA A 380 -4.39 4.36 -11.40
C ALA A 380 -3.45 3.53 -12.28
N HIS A 381 -3.66 3.53 -13.59
CA HIS A 381 -2.78 2.79 -14.51
C HIS A 381 -1.36 3.36 -14.53
N GLU A 382 -1.21 4.68 -14.51
CA GLU A 382 0.11 5.33 -14.42
C GLU A 382 0.80 5.00 -13.10
N TYR A 383 0.06 4.94 -12.00
CA TYR A 383 0.55 4.50 -10.70
C TYR A 383 1.13 3.08 -10.76
N TYR A 384 0.37 2.11 -11.27
CA TYR A 384 0.84 0.73 -11.38
C TYR A 384 1.99 0.57 -12.38
N VAL A 385 2.02 1.37 -13.45
CA VAL A 385 3.16 1.40 -14.39
C VAL A 385 4.41 1.99 -13.72
N ALA A 386 4.29 3.05 -12.92
CA ALA A 386 5.40 3.62 -12.17
C ALA A 386 5.96 2.62 -11.14
N MET A 387 5.06 1.91 -10.44
CA MET A 387 5.44 0.81 -9.54
C MET A 387 6.17 -0.30 -10.30
N ALA A 388 5.61 -0.79 -11.40
CA ALA A 388 6.24 -1.82 -12.22
C ALA A 388 7.58 -1.36 -12.81
N ARG A 389 7.79 -0.06 -13.03
CA ARG A 389 9.07 0.50 -13.48
C ARG A 389 10.10 0.64 -12.35
N GLY A 390 9.73 0.37 -11.10
CA GLY A 390 10.57 0.56 -9.93
C GLY A 390 10.87 2.03 -9.64
N GLU A 391 10.00 2.95 -10.10
CA GLU A 391 10.08 4.38 -9.79
C GLU A 391 9.53 4.67 -8.38
N ILE A 392 8.62 3.80 -7.94
CA ILE A 392 8.03 3.72 -6.61
C ILE A 392 7.90 2.24 -6.22
N GLY A 393 7.73 1.98 -4.93
CA GLY A 393 7.66 0.63 -4.37
C GLY A 393 9.02 -0.07 -4.33
N GLN A 394 9.01 -1.33 -3.89
CA GLN A 394 10.24 -2.10 -3.69
C GLN A 394 10.74 -2.78 -4.98
N TYR A 395 9.82 -3.24 -5.83
CA TYR A 395 10.12 -4.16 -6.92
C TYR A 395 9.91 -3.54 -8.29
N ASN A 396 10.83 -3.82 -9.19
CA ASN A 396 10.74 -3.41 -10.59
C ASN A 396 10.27 -4.58 -11.48
N ALA A 397 10.06 -4.32 -12.78
CA ALA A 397 9.43 -5.26 -13.71
C ALA A 397 10.18 -6.59 -13.82
N PHE A 398 11.52 -6.58 -13.72
CA PHE A 398 12.32 -7.80 -13.75
C PHE A 398 12.11 -8.65 -12.49
N GLN A 399 12.06 -8.01 -11.31
CA GLN A 399 11.81 -8.70 -10.04
C GLN A 399 10.37 -9.22 -9.95
N LEU A 400 9.41 -8.40 -10.38
CA LEU A 400 7.99 -8.76 -10.44
C LEU A 400 7.76 -9.92 -11.41
N HIS A 401 8.34 -9.86 -12.61
CA HIS A 401 8.31 -10.96 -13.57
C HIS A 401 8.83 -12.27 -12.95
N LYS A 402 10.01 -12.21 -12.33
CA LYS A 402 10.60 -13.37 -11.67
C LYS A 402 9.67 -13.94 -10.60
N ASN A 403 9.20 -13.10 -9.68
CA ASN A 403 8.37 -13.52 -8.55
C ASN A 403 7.04 -14.14 -9.01
N LEU A 404 6.41 -13.57 -10.05
CA LEU A 404 5.19 -14.10 -10.66
C LEU A 404 5.43 -15.40 -11.45
N SER A 405 6.58 -15.53 -12.12
CA SER A 405 6.93 -16.77 -12.84
C SER A 405 7.29 -17.94 -11.91
N THR A 406 7.50 -17.66 -10.62
CA THR A 406 7.84 -18.66 -9.60
C THR A 406 6.80 -18.72 -8.47
N ASP A 407 5.59 -18.21 -8.71
CA ASP A 407 4.44 -18.26 -7.80
C ASP A 407 4.74 -17.75 -6.37
N VAL A 408 5.54 -16.68 -6.25
CA VAL A 408 5.88 -16.06 -4.95
C VAL A 408 4.71 -15.24 -4.40
N TYR A 409 3.90 -14.63 -5.29
CA TYR A 409 2.75 -13.82 -4.93
C TYR A 409 1.44 -14.52 -5.28
N GLY A 410 0.38 -14.15 -4.56
CA GLY A 410 -0.98 -14.59 -4.85
C GLY A 410 -1.53 -14.02 -6.16
N ASN A 411 -2.66 -14.60 -6.58
CA ASN A 411 -3.39 -14.20 -7.79
C ASN A 411 -3.86 -12.74 -7.76
N ASP A 412 -3.89 -12.11 -6.58
CA ASP A 412 -4.22 -10.70 -6.42
C ASP A 412 -3.16 -9.76 -7.00
N VAL A 413 -1.89 -10.18 -7.04
CA VAL A 413 -0.84 -9.43 -7.74
C VAL A 413 -0.87 -9.74 -9.24
N GLY A 414 -1.05 -11.01 -9.59
CA GLY A 414 -1.14 -11.46 -10.96
C GLY A 414 -0.64 -12.88 -11.17
N SER A 415 -0.20 -13.20 -12.39
CA SER A 415 0.19 -14.56 -12.78
C SER A 415 1.25 -14.57 -13.88
N SER A 416 1.64 -15.76 -14.33
CA SER A 416 2.42 -15.93 -15.56
C SER A 416 1.57 -16.47 -16.71
N LEU A 417 1.87 -16.03 -17.92
CA LEU A 417 1.25 -16.52 -19.16
C LEU A 417 2.33 -17.08 -20.07
N LYS A 418 2.27 -18.39 -20.31
CA LYS A 418 3.14 -19.07 -21.28
C LYS A 418 2.57 -18.92 -22.69
N LEU A 419 3.37 -18.38 -23.59
CA LEU A 419 3.02 -18.27 -25.01
C LEU A 419 3.30 -19.58 -25.74
N ASN A 420 2.39 -19.96 -26.62
CA ASN A 420 2.53 -21.08 -27.54
C ASN A 420 2.73 -20.52 -28.95
N ILE A 421 3.98 -20.52 -29.44
CA ILE A 421 4.31 -20.03 -30.78
C ILE A 421 4.25 -21.21 -31.77
N PRO A 422 3.34 -21.20 -32.76
CA PRO A 422 3.27 -22.23 -33.78
C PRO A 422 4.57 -22.34 -34.60
N LYS A 423 4.72 -23.42 -35.35
CA LYS A 423 5.88 -23.56 -36.24
C LYS A 423 5.77 -22.55 -37.38
N SER A 424 6.91 -22.11 -37.92
CA SER A 424 6.96 -21.05 -38.94
C SER A 424 6.15 -21.32 -40.20
N ASP A 425 5.93 -22.60 -40.55
CA ASP A 425 5.17 -22.97 -41.74
C ASP A 425 3.65 -22.81 -41.54
N ASP A 426 3.18 -22.91 -40.30
CA ASP A 426 1.76 -22.73 -39.94
C ASP A 426 1.39 -21.22 -39.90
N LEU A 427 2.38 -20.34 -39.67
CA LEU A 427 2.20 -18.89 -39.64
C LEU A 427 2.07 -18.23 -41.03
N LYS A 428 2.43 -18.94 -42.11
CA LYS A 428 2.45 -18.39 -43.49
C LYS A 428 1.08 -18.41 -44.18
N SER A 429 0.09 -19.12 -43.62
CA SER A 429 -1.21 -19.40 -44.25
C SER A 429 -2.41 -18.66 -43.63
N GLU A 430 -2.18 -17.80 -42.64
CA GLU A 430 -3.25 -17.24 -41.81
C GLU A 430 -3.80 -15.93 -42.40
N SER A 431 -5.12 -15.87 -42.56
CA SER A 431 -5.86 -14.66 -42.95
C SER A 431 -6.33 -13.82 -41.75
N GLU A 432 -6.09 -14.32 -40.53
CA GLU A 432 -6.50 -13.72 -39.25
C GLU A 432 -5.33 -13.75 -38.25
N ASP A 433 -5.40 -12.90 -37.22
CA ASP A 433 -4.35 -12.85 -36.19
C ASP A 433 -4.19 -14.19 -35.47
N VAL A 434 -2.96 -14.61 -35.26
CA VAL A 434 -2.67 -15.87 -34.56
C VAL A 434 -2.66 -15.65 -33.06
N ILE A 435 -3.52 -16.37 -32.33
CA ILE A 435 -3.54 -16.31 -30.86
C ILE A 435 -2.37 -17.11 -30.30
N LEU A 436 -1.40 -16.42 -29.68
CA LEU A 436 -0.25 -17.03 -29.02
C LEU A 436 -0.53 -17.42 -27.58
N GLY A 437 -1.50 -16.78 -26.93
CA GLY A 437 -1.88 -17.08 -25.56
C GLY A 437 -3.12 -16.31 -25.13
N THR A 438 -3.87 -16.91 -24.21
CA THR A 438 -5.05 -16.32 -23.58
C THR A 438 -5.00 -16.57 -22.09
N ALA A 439 -5.44 -15.60 -21.29
CA ALA A 439 -5.72 -15.81 -19.88
C ALA A 439 -7.04 -15.14 -19.49
N GLU A 440 -7.72 -15.74 -18.53
CA GLU A 440 -8.84 -15.13 -17.84
C GLU A 440 -8.38 -14.69 -16.45
N LEU A 441 -8.80 -13.51 -16.03
CA LEU A 441 -8.43 -12.95 -14.75
C LEU A 441 -9.55 -12.08 -14.20
N SER A 442 -9.61 -12.00 -12.89
CA SER A 442 -10.60 -11.19 -12.19
C SER A 442 -9.92 -10.14 -11.31
N MET A 443 -10.50 -8.94 -11.30
CA MET A 443 -10.07 -7.84 -10.43
C MET A 443 -11.22 -6.86 -10.19
N SER A 444 -11.17 -6.13 -9.09
CA SER A 444 -12.10 -5.04 -8.83
C SER A 444 -11.76 -3.79 -9.67
N GLY A 445 -12.64 -2.79 -9.68
CA GLY A 445 -12.41 -1.53 -10.37
C GLY A 445 -11.18 -0.81 -9.85
N GLN A 446 -10.42 -0.20 -10.76
CA GLN A 446 -9.12 0.41 -10.51
C GLN A 446 -8.08 -0.57 -9.92
N GLY A 447 -8.39 -1.88 -9.88
CA GLY A 447 -7.44 -2.94 -9.54
C GLY A 447 -6.44 -3.18 -10.65
N CYS A 448 -5.37 -3.87 -10.32
CA CYS A 448 -4.32 -4.23 -11.26
C CYS A 448 -3.97 -5.71 -11.16
N ARG A 449 -3.68 -6.30 -12.32
CA ARG A 449 -3.01 -7.61 -12.42
C ARG A 449 -1.78 -7.47 -13.30
N MET A 450 -0.69 -8.04 -12.83
CA MET A 450 0.56 -8.10 -13.56
C MET A 450 0.74 -9.48 -14.19
N ILE A 451 1.09 -9.55 -15.47
CA ILE A 451 1.24 -10.84 -16.18
C ILE A 451 2.67 -10.98 -16.66
N ALA A 452 3.37 -11.95 -16.10
CA ALA A 452 4.72 -12.33 -16.52
C ALA A 452 4.66 -13.19 -17.77
N ILE A 453 5.19 -12.71 -18.89
CA ILE A 453 5.21 -13.48 -20.13
C ILE A 453 6.37 -14.46 -20.10
N THR A 454 6.08 -15.72 -20.39
CA THR A 454 7.07 -16.79 -20.51
C THR A 454 6.95 -17.46 -21.87
N VAL A 455 8.08 -17.89 -22.42
CA VAL A 455 8.16 -18.50 -23.74
C VAL A 455 9.35 -19.44 -23.78
N GLU A 456 9.22 -20.55 -24.51
CA GLU A 456 10.34 -21.45 -24.72
C GLU A 456 11.33 -20.82 -25.71
N ASN A 457 12.61 -20.74 -25.34
CA ASN A 457 13.63 -20.10 -26.18
C ASN A 457 13.69 -20.68 -27.61
N ASN A 458 13.43 -21.99 -27.75
CA ASN A 458 13.43 -22.66 -29.05
C ASN A 458 12.26 -22.25 -29.95
N ASP A 459 11.18 -21.73 -29.39
CA ASP A 459 9.96 -21.37 -30.13
C ASP A 459 10.03 -19.93 -30.65
N LEU A 460 10.84 -19.07 -30.02
CA LEU A 460 11.08 -17.69 -30.46
C LEU A 460 11.55 -17.58 -31.91
N LYS A 461 12.38 -18.53 -32.36
CA LYS A 461 12.89 -18.56 -33.75
C LYS A 461 11.78 -18.74 -34.80
N ASN A 462 10.60 -19.21 -34.40
CA ASN A 462 9.46 -19.38 -35.30
C ASN A 462 8.74 -18.06 -35.59
N LEU A 463 8.98 -17.01 -34.79
CA LEU A 463 8.38 -15.69 -35.02
C LEU A 463 8.92 -15.05 -36.32
N PRO A 464 8.07 -14.39 -37.10
CA PRO A 464 8.49 -13.65 -38.28
C PRO A 464 9.35 -12.43 -37.92
N ASP A 465 10.32 -12.08 -38.79
CA ASP A 465 11.16 -10.91 -38.59
C ASP A 465 10.35 -9.62 -38.69
N GLY A 466 10.58 -8.71 -37.73
CA GLY A 466 9.99 -7.38 -37.70
C GLY A 466 8.51 -7.33 -37.32
N ILE A 467 7.94 -8.44 -36.81
CA ILE A 467 6.56 -8.50 -36.34
C ILE A 467 6.56 -8.88 -34.88
N ASP A 468 6.05 -7.98 -34.05
CA ASP A 468 5.96 -8.18 -32.61
C ASP A 468 4.51 -8.51 -32.23
N PRO A 469 4.29 -9.46 -31.29
CA PRO A 469 2.94 -9.74 -30.80
C PRO A 469 2.33 -8.56 -30.04
N GLU A 470 1.02 -8.40 -30.19
CA GLU A 470 0.20 -7.39 -29.54
C GLU A 470 -0.62 -7.98 -28.40
N VAL A 471 -0.91 -7.14 -27.40
CA VAL A 471 -1.69 -7.48 -26.22
C VAL A 471 -3.03 -6.77 -26.30
N GLU A 472 -4.12 -7.53 -26.25
CA GLU A 472 -5.49 -7.03 -26.23
C GLU A 472 -6.22 -7.48 -24.96
N CYS A 473 -6.94 -6.55 -24.34
CA CYS A 473 -7.91 -6.83 -23.28
C CYS A 473 -8.97 -5.71 -23.29
N LYS A 474 -10.26 -6.06 -23.26
CA LYS A 474 -11.36 -5.08 -23.30
C LYS A 474 -11.71 -4.61 -21.89
N GLY A 475 -11.95 -3.30 -21.72
CA GLY A 475 -12.35 -2.69 -20.45
C GLY A 475 -11.22 -2.49 -19.44
N ALA A 476 -9.96 -2.61 -19.90
CA ALA A 476 -8.77 -2.42 -19.09
C ALA A 476 -7.70 -1.67 -19.87
N GLN A 477 -6.92 -0.85 -19.16
CA GLN A 477 -5.73 -0.20 -19.70
C GLN A 477 -4.54 -1.16 -19.62
N ILE A 478 -3.72 -1.16 -20.68
CA ILE A 478 -2.62 -2.10 -20.86
C ILE A 478 -1.33 -1.34 -21.10
N THR A 479 -0.30 -1.71 -20.37
CA THR A 479 1.08 -1.34 -20.68
C THR A 479 1.98 -2.57 -20.59
N VAL A 480 2.66 -2.87 -21.68
CA VAL A 480 3.76 -3.83 -21.74
C VAL A 480 5.04 -3.12 -21.34
N LEU A 481 5.77 -3.72 -20.41
CA LEU A 481 7.12 -3.34 -20.03
C LEU A 481 8.09 -4.45 -20.46
N SER A 482 9.17 -4.07 -21.15
CA SER A 482 10.33 -4.95 -21.30
C SER A 482 11.40 -4.58 -20.27
N ALA A 483 12.11 -5.58 -19.75
CA ALA A 483 13.10 -5.39 -18.71
C ALA A 483 14.36 -6.24 -18.94
N ILE A 484 15.52 -5.61 -18.76
CA ILE A 484 16.83 -6.26 -18.66
C ILE A 484 17.47 -5.80 -17.34
N GLY A 485 17.34 -6.63 -16.30
CA GLY A 485 17.73 -6.26 -14.94
C GLY A 485 16.98 -5.00 -14.46
N ARG A 486 17.72 -3.89 -14.26
CA ARG A 486 17.11 -2.59 -13.85
C ARG A 486 16.70 -1.70 -15.03
N ASN A 487 17.06 -2.05 -16.26
CA ASN A 487 16.72 -1.25 -17.43
C ASN A 487 15.33 -1.62 -17.92
N ILE A 488 14.36 -0.72 -17.74
CA ILE A 488 12.95 -0.96 -18.08
C ILE A 488 12.50 -0.02 -19.18
N LYS A 489 11.80 -0.55 -20.19
CA LYS A 489 11.25 0.21 -21.31
C LYS A 489 9.74 0.01 -21.40
N LYS A 490 9.01 1.10 -21.63
CA LYS A 490 7.58 1.09 -21.92
C LYS A 490 7.36 0.79 -23.41
N CYS A 491 6.65 -0.29 -23.72
CA CYS A 491 6.46 -0.81 -25.08
C CYS A 491 5.02 -0.62 -25.60
N GLY A 492 4.19 0.17 -24.91
CA GLY A 492 2.78 0.33 -25.28
C GLY A 492 2.02 -0.98 -25.07
N THR A 493 1.34 -1.49 -26.10
CA THR A 493 0.60 -2.76 -26.06
C THR A 493 1.33 -3.91 -26.77
N VAL A 494 2.64 -3.79 -27.01
CA VAL A 494 3.38 -4.69 -27.90
C VAL A 494 4.55 -5.35 -27.17
N LEU A 495 4.77 -6.65 -27.41
CA LEU A 495 5.94 -7.41 -26.95
C LEU A 495 7.16 -7.13 -27.86
N LYS A 496 7.59 -5.86 -27.88
CA LYS A 496 8.59 -5.35 -28.82
C LYS A 496 9.95 -6.06 -28.70
N GLY A 497 10.38 -6.73 -29.76
CA GLY A 497 11.64 -7.49 -29.80
C GLY A 497 11.53 -8.87 -29.16
N LEU A 498 10.34 -9.48 -29.11
CA LEU A 498 10.14 -10.77 -28.45
C LEU A 498 11.05 -11.86 -29.05
N LYS A 499 11.19 -11.89 -30.38
CA LYS A 499 12.00 -12.88 -31.10
C LYS A 499 13.43 -13.00 -30.58
N ASP A 500 14.06 -11.86 -30.29
CA ASP A 500 15.47 -11.78 -29.88
C ASP A 500 15.63 -11.75 -28.35
N SER A 501 14.53 -11.84 -27.60
CA SER A 501 14.52 -11.61 -26.15
C SER A 501 15.36 -12.60 -25.34
N ALA A 502 15.50 -13.85 -25.81
CA ALA A 502 16.34 -14.85 -25.14
C ALA A 502 17.84 -14.51 -25.21
N ASP A 503 18.30 -13.97 -26.34
CA ASP A 503 19.70 -13.58 -26.52
C ASP A 503 20.04 -12.34 -25.69
N ASP A 504 19.07 -11.43 -25.55
CA ASP A 504 19.20 -10.20 -24.78
C ASP A 504 18.91 -10.36 -23.27
N ASN A 505 18.53 -11.56 -22.81
CA ASN A 505 18.01 -11.81 -21.45
C ASN A 505 16.89 -10.85 -21.04
N MET A 506 16.02 -10.53 -22.00
CA MET A 506 14.92 -9.60 -21.85
C MET A 506 13.65 -10.32 -21.43
N VAL A 507 12.98 -9.79 -20.41
CA VAL A 507 11.68 -10.30 -19.93
C VAL A 507 10.57 -9.28 -20.18
N TYR A 508 9.32 -9.74 -20.24
CA TYR A 508 8.15 -8.90 -20.46
C TYR A 508 7.14 -9.03 -19.33
N LEU A 509 6.71 -7.90 -18.80
CA LEU A 509 5.65 -7.78 -17.81
C LEU A 509 4.51 -6.95 -18.39
N ILE A 510 3.30 -7.49 -18.39
CA ILE A 510 2.10 -6.75 -18.76
C ILE A 510 1.49 -6.18 -17.49
N VAL A 511 1.26 -4.88 -17.46
CA VAL A 511 0.50 -4.18 -16.43
C VAL A 511 -0.91 -3.97 -16.98
N LEU A 512 -1.89 -4.60 -16.34
CA LEU A 512 -3.30 -4.53 -16.72
C LEU A 512 -4.10 -3.88 -15.59
N THR A 513 -4.77 -2.76 -15.85
CA THR A 513 -5.54 -2.01 -14.85
C THR A 513 -6.99 -1.87 -15.30
N SER A 514 -7.96 -2.18 -14.42
CA SER A 514 -9.38 -2.02 -14.75
C SER A 514 -9.74 -0.54 -14.99
N GLU A 515 -10.48 -0.26 -16.06
CA GLU A 515 -11.04 1.09 -16.33
C GLU A 515 -12.28 1.40 -15.49
N SER A 516 -12.87 0.39 -14.86
CA SER A 516 -14.08 0.53 -14.07
C SER A 516 -13.78 1.18 -12.73
N VAL A 517 -14.73 1.96 -12.24
CA VAL A 517 -14.72 2.57 -10.90
C VAL A 517 -15.53 1.75 -9.88
N SER A 518 -16.12 0.62 -10.30
CA SER A 518 -16.92 -0.24 -9.44
C SER A 518 -16.04 -1.09 -8.53
N SER A 519 -16.36 -1.15 -7.24
CA SER A 519 -15.72 -2.07 -6.29
C SER A 519 -16.04 -3.55 -6.53
N ASN A 520 -17.05 -3.86 -7.34
CA ASN A 520 -17.35 -5.24 -7.72
C ASN A 520 -16.24 -5.86 -8.58
N GLU A 521 -16.01 -7.15 -8.36
CA GLU A 521 -15.12 -7.97 -9.17
C GLU A 521 -15.63 -8.11 -10.61
N MET A 522 -14.74 -7.95 -11.58
CA MET A 522 -15.02 -8.08 -13.00
C MET A 522 -14.04 -9.08 -13.64
N ASN A 523 -14.52 -9.77 -14.67
CA ASN A 523 -13.72 -10.72 -15.42
C ASN A 523 -13.19 -10.11 -16.72
N PHE A 524 -11.91 -10.36 -16.97
CA PHE A 524 -11.18 -9.87 -18.12
C PHE A 524 -10.58 -11.05 -18.86
N GLU A 525 -10.61 -10.99 -20.19
CA GLU A 525 -9.92 -11.91 -21.07
C GLU A 525 -8.78 -11.16 -21.76
N ILE A 526 -7.55 -11.58 -21.51
CA ILE A 526 -6.37 -11.06 -22.20
C ILE A 526 -5.98 -12.02 -23.32
N LYS A 527 -5.65 -11.45 -24.48
CA LYS A 527 -5.18 -12.17 -25.67
C LYS A 527 -3.85 -11.61 -26.14
N ILE A 528 -2.91 -12.50 -26.39
CA ILE A 528 -1.63 -12.18 -27.03
C ILE A 528 -1.73 -12.66 -28.47
N LYS A 529 -1.63 -11.72 -29.40
CA LYS A 529 -1.89 -11.95 -30.82
C LYS A 529 -0.65 -11.65 -31.64
N LEU A 530 -0.31 -12.53 -32.57
CA LEU A 530 0.64 -12.20 -33.61
C LEU A 530 -0.15 -11.61 -34.80
N PRO A 531 0.03 -10.31 -35.11
CA PRO A 531 -0.69 -9.70 -36.21
C PRO A 531 -0.26 -10.31 -37.55
N VAL A 532 -1.21 -10.42 -38.48
CA VAL A 532 -0.92 -10.91 -39.83
C VAL A 532 0.04 -9.97 -40.56
N LYS A 533 1.10 -10.52 -41.16
CA LYS A 533 1.98 -9.75 -42.04
C LYS A 533 1.21 -9.30 -43.28
N LYS A 534 0.90 -8.01 -43.37
CA LYS A 534 0.32 -7.43 -44.59
C LYS A 534 1.42 -7.05 -45.57
N THR A 535 1.27 -7.45 -46.83
CA THR A 535 2.14 -6.98 -47.92
C THR A 535 1.90 -5.49 -48.16
N ASP A 536 2.96 -4.68 -48.18
CA ASP A 536 2.89 -3.27 -48.57
C ASP A 536 2.92 -3.16 -50.11
N PHE A 537 1.83 -2.66 -50.68
CA PHE A 537 1.67 -2.45 -52.11
C PHE A 537 2.06 -1.04 -52.57
N SER A 538 2.60 -0.20 -51.69
CA SER A 538 3.03 1.16 -52.05
C SER A 538 4.22 1.12 -52.99
N GLY A 539 4.23 1.97 -54.00
CA GLY A 539 5.32 2.01 -54.98
C GLY A 539 4.96 2.78 -56.23
N THR A 540 5.93 2.91 -57.13
CA THR A 540 5.70 3.32 -58.51
C THR A 540 5.80 2.07 -59.37
N TYR A 541 4.77 1.80 -60.15
CA TYR A 541 4.69 0.66 -61.05
C TYR A 541 4.69 1.17 -62.48
N GLU A 542 5.58 0.67 -63.31
CA GLU A 542 5.63 0.94 -64.74
C GLU A 542 5.07 -0.25 -65.49
N GLY A 543 4.23 0.01 -66.49
CA GLY A 543 3.52 -1.06 -67.17
C GLY A 543 2.99 -0.68 -68.54
N ILE A 544 2.24 -1.62 -69.12
CA ILE A 544 1.57 -1.45 -70.40
C ILE A 544 0.09 -1.72 -70.23
N LEU A 545 -0.73 -0.78 -70.68
CA LEU A 545 -2.15 -1.00 -70.96
C LEU A 545 -2.30 -1.44 -72.42
N ASN A 546 -2.67 -2.70 -72.64
CA ASN A 546 -3.05 -3.21 -73.97
C ASN A 546 -4.53 -2.95 -74.22
N VAL A 547 -4.85 -2.19 -75.26
CA VAL A 547 -6.23 -1.91 -75.69
C VAL A 547 -6.69 -3.00 -76.66
N LEU A 548 -7.66 -3.82 -76.24
CA LEU A 548 -8.06 -5.04 -76.96
C LEU A 548 -8.71 -4.76 -78.31
N GLU A 549 -9.43 -3.65 -78.44
CA GLU A 549 -10.14 -3.30 -79.68
C GLU A 549 -9.19 -2.86 -80.80
N THR A 550 -8.12 -2.14 -80.45
CA THR A 550 -7.16 -1.57 -81.41
C THR A 550 -5.83 -2.29 -81.43
N ASN A 551 -5.60 -3.22 -80.50
CA ASN A 551 -4.34 -3.89 -80.25
C ASN A 551 -3.17 -2.90 -80.04
N ALA A 552 -3.47 -1.77 -79.38
CA ALA A 552 -2.51 -0.72 -79.10
C ALA A 552 -1.94 -0.86 -77.69
N ASP A 553 -0.63 -0.69 -77.57
CA ASP A 553 0.07 -0.70 -76.28
C ASP A 553 0.32 0.73 -75.83
N ILE A 554 -0.14 1.04 -74.62
CA ILE A 554 -0.02 2.35 -73.99
C ILE A 554 0.87 2.20 -72.76
N LYS A 555 1.95 2.96 -72.69
CA LYS A 555 2.78 3.01 -71.48
C LYS A 555 2.03 3.73 -70.37
N ILE A 556 2.06 3.13 -69.18
CA ILE A 556 1.43 3.68 -67.99
C ILE A 556 2.40 3.70 -66.83
N THR A 557 2.17 4.67 -65.95
CA THR A 557 2.79 4.77 -64.64
C THR A 557 1.68 4.77 -63.59
N ALA A 558 1.78 3.88 -62.60
CA ALA A 558 0.88 3.83 -61.47
C ALA A 558 1.62 4.14 -60.16
N VAL A 559 1.23 5.22 -59.49
CA VAL A 559 1.73 5.59 -58.17
C VAL A 559 0.73 5.11 -57.12
N VAL A 560 1.19 4.21 -56.24
CA VAL A 560 0.41 3.62 -55.16
C VAL A 560 0.96 4.12 -53.83
N THR A 561 0.13 4.76 -53.02
CA THR A 561 0.51 5.34 -51.73
C THR A 561 -0.35 4.76 -50.62
N TYR A 562 0.27 4.12 -49.62
CA TYR A 562 -0.43 3.67 -48.41
C TYR A 562 -1.10 4.84 -47.69
N GLU A 563 -2.33 4.62 -47.21
CA GLU A 563 -3.06 5.58 -46.39
C GLU A 563 -3.26 5.07 -44.95
N LYS A 564 -3.85 3.88 -44.78
CA LYS A 564 -4.13 3.28 -43.45
C LYS A 564 -4.51 1.81 -43.54
N ASP A 565 -4.28 1.07 -42.46
CA ASP A 565 -4.82 -0.27 -42.27
C ASP A 565 -6.34 -0.27 -42.01
N PHE A 566 -7.03 -1.30 -42.50
CA PHE A 566 -8.45 -1.52 -42.23
C PHE A 566 -8.83 -3.01 -42.38
N GLY A 567 -9.32 -3.65 -41.33
CA GLY A 567 -9.70 -5.07 -41.38
C GLY A 567 -8.59 -5.98 -41.94
N ASP A 568 -8.95 -6.86 -42.88
CA ASP A 568 -8.07 -7.82 -43.57
C ASP A 568 -7.18 -7.17 -44.66
N GLY A 569 -7.14 -5.84 -44.75
CA GLY A 569 -6.42 -5.12 -45.80
C GLY A 569 -5.94 -3.74 -45.38
N ALA A 570 -5.70 -2.88 -46.36
CA ALA A 570 -5.34 -1.47 -46.18
C ALA A 570 -5.92 -0.61 -47.30
N TYR A 571 -6.11 0.68 -47.01
CA TYR A 571 -6.45 1.68 -48.01
C TYR A 571 -5.18 2.21 -48.68
N TYR A 572 -5.23 2.28 -50.01
CA TYR A 572 -4.17 2.85 -50.84
C TYR A 572 -4.77 3.88 -51.80
N ASN A 573 -4.10 5.02 -51.96
CA ASN A 573 -4.36 5.93 -53.06
C ASN A 573 -3.63 5.41 -54.31
N ILE A 574 -4.38 5.09 -55.36
CA ILE A 574 -3.87 4.54 -56.62
C ILE A 574 -4.11 5.57 -57.72
N LEU A 575 -3.03 6.06 -58.34
CA LEU A 575 -3.05 6.94 -59.50
C LEU A 575 -2.35 6.25 -60.67
N CYS A 576 -3.12 5.76 -61.65
CA CYS A 576 -2.62 5.17 -62.89
C CYS A 576 -2.83 6.13 -64.06
N THR A 577 -1.74 6.53 -64.73
CA THR A 577 -1.73 7.52 -65.81
C THR A 577 -1.07 7.00 -67.08
N ASN A 578 -1.58 7.44 -68.23
CA ASN A 578 -0.91 7.33 -69.52
C ASN A 578 0.31 8.26 -69.56
N ASP A 579 1.48 7.73 -69.90
CA ASP A 579 2.73 8.51 -69.85
C ASP A 579 2.76 9.64 -70.89
N ASP A 580 2.22 9.39 -72.08
CA ASP A 580 2.26 10.33 -73.21
C ASP A 580 1.22 11.45 -73.07
N THR A 581 0.00 11.09 -72.66
CA THR A 581 -1.16 12.01 -72.66
C THR A 581 -1.53 12.52 -71.27
N GLN A 582 -0.98 11.91 -70.21
CA GLN A 582 -1.33 12.20 -68.81
C GLN A 582 -2.79 11.90 -68.45
N SER A 583 -3.51 11.17 -69.32
CA SER A 583 -4.87 10.71 -69.05
C SER A 583 -4.87 9.73 -67.87
N LYS A 584 -5.86 9.85 -66.97
CA LYS A 584 -5.97 9.02 -65.77
C LYS A 584 -6.90 7.84 -66.03
N TYR A 585 -6.40 6.63 -65.77
CA TYR A 585 -7.18 5.39 -65.87
C TYR A 585 -7.76 4.95 -64.53
N ILE A 586 -6.98 5.14 -63.44
CA ILE A 586 -7.40 4.87 -62.06
C ILE A 586 -6.94 6.07 -61.22
N ASN A 587 -7.82 6.57 -60.35
CA ASN A 587 -7.50 7.74 -59.52
C ASN A 587 -8.43 7.79 -58.30
N GLY A 588 -7.92 7.38 -57.14
CA GLY A 588 -8.66 7.45 -55.89
C GLY A 588 -8.08 6.58 -54.79
N SER A 589 -8.73 6.62 -53.63
CA SER A 589 -8.44 5.74 -52.49
C SER A 589 -9.29 4.48 -52.60
N TYR A 590 -8.63 3.32 -52.53
CA TYR A 590 -9.25 2.01 -52.67
C TYR A 590 -8.83 1.09 -51.53
N PHE A 591 -9.79 0.27 -51.08
CA PHE A 591 -9.52 -0.80 -50.14
C PHE A 591 -8.90 -1.99 -50.88
N VAL A 592 -7.70 -2.40 -50.45
CA VAL A 592 -6.94 -3.53 -50.99
C VAL A 592 -6.83 -4.59 -49.88
N ARG A 593 -7.34 -5.79 -50.16
CA ARG A 593 -7.27 -6.93 -49.23
C ARG A 593 -5.85 -7.49 -49.15
N ALA A 594 -5.53 -8.24 -48.10
CA ALA A 594 -4.24 -8.91 -47.93
C ALA A 594 -3.87 -9.86 -49.09
N ASN A 595 -4.87 -10.39 -49.82
CA ASN A 595 -4.66 -11.22 -51.01
C ASN A 595 -4.33 -10.40 -52.29
N GLY A 596 -4.23 -9.07 -52.20
CA GLY A 596 -3.91 -8.15 -53.29
C GLY A 596 -5.11 -7.63 -54.08
N GLU A 597 -6.34 -8.10 -53.81
CA GLU A 597 -7.53 -7.66 -54.55
C GLU A 597 -7.98 -6.27 -54.12
N ALA A 598 -8.21 -5.38 -55.10
CA ALA A 598 -8.67 -4.02 -54.88
C ALA A 598 -10.07 -3.82 -55.46
N ASN A 599 -10.98 -3.21 -54.69
CA ASN A 599 -12.34 -2.94 -55.16
C ASN A 599 -12.37 -1.61 -55.94
N ILE A 600 -12.11 -1.67 -57.25
CA ILE A 600 -12.08 -0.51 -58.14
C ILE A 600 -13.26 -0.59 -59.11
N SER A 601 -14.13 0.41 -59.11
CA SER A 601 -15.24 0.44 -60.07
C SER A 601 -14.71 0.54 -61.50
N GLY A 602 -15.12 -0.39 -62.36
CA GLY A 602 -14.67 -0.46 -63.75
C GLY A 602 -13.33 -1.15 -63.97
N ALA A 603 -12.74 -1.79 -62.95
CA ALA A 603 -11.55 -2.62 -63.13
C ALA A 603 -11.56 -3.84 -62.20
N ASP A 604 -11.19 -5.01 -62.73
CA ASP A 604 -10.78 -6.15 -61.89
C ASP A 604 -9.29 -6.00 -61.62
N PHE A 605 -8.92 -5.56 -60.42
CA PHE A 605 -7.56 -5.14 -60.07
C PHE A 605 -6.97 -6.05 -58.99
N LYS A 606 -5.76 -6.55 -59.22
CA LYS A 606 -5.06 -7.44 -58.29
C LYS A 606 -3.56 -7.20 -58.26
N PHE A 607 -3.03 -6.89 -57.07
CA PHE A 607 -1.59 -6.96 -56.81
C PHE A 607 -1.12 -8.42 -56.72
N ALA A 608 0.12 -8.67 -57.16
CA ALA A 608 0.82 -9.90 -56.83
C ALA A 608 1.06 -9.98 -55.32
N SER A 609 1.04 -11.18 -54.76
CA SER A 609 1.15 -11.39 -53.31
C SER A 609 2.48 -10.91 -52.70
N ASP A 610 3.52 -10.76 -53.52
CA ASP A 610 4.83 -10.23 -53.14
C ASP A 610 4.92 -8.68 -53.25
N GLY A 611 3.87 -8.03 -53.74
CA GLY A 611 3.78 -6.58 -53.92
C GLY A 611 4.66 -6.01 -55.04
N THR A 612 5.26 -6.86 -55.88
CA THR A 612 6.19 -6.43 -56.94
C THR A 612 5.50 -6.08 -58.26
N SER A 613 4.23 -6.46 -58.42
CA SER A 613 3.46 -6.20 -59.63
C SER A 613 1.97 -6.13 -59.35
N PHE A 614 1.20 -5.66 -60.33
CA PHE A 614 -0.25 -5.83 -60.37
C PHE A 614 -0.71 -6.10 -61.79
N SER A 615 -1.90 -6.69 -61.90
CA SER A 615 -2.66 -6.75 -63.14
C SER A 615 -4.04 -6.13 -62.96
N ALA A 616 -4.57 -5.55 -64.04
CA ALA A 616 -5.92 -5.01 -64.04
C ALA A 616 -6.64 -5.25 -65.37
N ALA A 617 -7.87 -5.77 -65.33
CA ALA A 617 -8.74 -5.82 -66.49
C ALA A 617 -9.72 -4.64 -66.46
N MET A 618 -9.58 -3.71 -67.40
CA MET A 618 -10.40 -2.49 -67.50
C MET A 618 -11.71 -2.79 -68.22
N MET A 619 -12.83 -2.44 -67.60
CA MET A 619 -14.19 -2.74 -68.07
C MET A 619 -14.91 -1.48 -68.55
N ASP A 620 -15.78 -1.66 -69.54
CA ASP A 620 -16.70 -0.62 -69.99
C ASP A 620 -18.01 -0.64 -69.16
N PHE A 621 -18.95 0.25 -69.49
CA PHE A 621 -20.24 0.36 -68.82
C PHE A 621 -21.17 -0.86 -68.98
N ASN A 622 -20.83 -1.80 -69.87
CA ASN A 622 -21.53 -3.08 -70.06
C ASN A 622 -20.77 -4.26 -69.44
N ASN A 623 -19.76 -4.00 -68.61
CA ASN A 623 -18.85 -5.00 -68.02
C ASN A 623 -18.05 -5.80 -69.07
N LYS A 624 -17.84 -5.24 -70.27
CA LYS A 624 -16.95 -5.83 -71.27
C LYS A 624 -15.53 -5.32 -71.05
N VAL A 625 -14.55 -6.23 -71.00
CA VAL A 625 -13.14 -5.86 -70.90
C VAL A 625 -12.71 -5.17 -72.20
N TRP A 626 -12.18 -3.94 -72.10
CA TRP A 626 -11.65 -3.18 -73.23
C TRP A 626 -10.13 -3.06 -73.22
N GLY A 627 -9.48 -3.28 -72.07
CA GLY A 627 -8.03 -3.28 -71.96
C GLY A 627 -7.51 -4.04 -70.75
N THR A 628 -6.25 -4.43 -70.82
CA THR A 628 -5.55 -5.15 -69.75
C THR A 628 -4.25 -4.42 -69.40
N ILE A 629 -4.00 -4.25 -68.10
CA ILE A 629 -2.78 -3.64 -67.57
C ILE A 629 -1.97 -4.74 -66.89
N ASP A 630 -0.69 -4.79 -67.20
CA ASP A 630 0.32 -5.48 -66.40
C ASP A 630 1.43 -4.48 -66.07
N ALA A 631 1.74 -4.33 -64.78
CA ALA A 631 2.69 -3.34 -64.30
C ALA A 631 3.58 -3.88 -63.18
N TYR A 632 4.83 -3.42 -63.15
CA TYR A 632 5.89 -3.91 -62.29
C TYR A 632 6.57 -2.75 -61.55
N ARG A 633 6.94 -2.99 -60.30
CA ARG A 633 7.57 -2.02 -59.39
C ARG A 633 9.05 -1.83 -59.63
#